data_AF-A0A800M7F7-F1
#
_entry.id   AF-A0A800M7F7-F1
#
_cell.length_a   1.000
_cell.length_b   1.000
_cell.length_c   1.000
_cell.angle_alpha   90.00
_cell.angle_beta   90.00
_cell.angle_gamma   90.00
#
_symmetry.space_group_name_H-M   'P 1'
#
loop_
_entity.id
_entity.type
_entity.pdbx_description
1 polymer ?
#
loop_
_entity_poly.entity_id
_entity_poly.type
_entity_poly.pdbx_seq_one_letter_code
_entity_poly.pdbx_strand_id
1 'polypeptide(L)'
;MGNLSETEISEDILSPTITIGHSADINSSVVPEAFLTSPEATSLFENWYSKQSNPDAAASLLKNLKQLSLSPATLQAALLFLQYQAADDLPKEFEYKTSIDSKGSFSDALPLYHRMLKVQQFPVRPKNSEQAELTLRMLLTVLGDVQLLTVFLVLQLQQLEQLDSLSPKERDETAWTALHVHAPLAGRLGIFWIKAE
;
A
#
# COMPACT_ATOMS: atom_id res chain seq x y z
N MET A 1 65.93 -22.73 3.55
CA MET A 1 66.08 -23.95 2.71
C MET A 1 64.67 -24.39 2.38
N GLY A 2 64.04 -23.97 1.29
CA GLY A 2 64.50 -24.01 -0.11
C GLY A 2 63.91 -25.29 -0.71
N ASN A 3 62.70 -25.22 -1.29
CA ASN A 3 62.42 -25.11 -2.74
C ASN A 3 62.42 -26.49 -3.41
N LEU A 4 61.68 -26.85 -4.46
CA LEU A 4 60.64 -26.30 -5.33
C LEU A 4 60.35 -27.44 -6.33
N SER A 5 59.13 -27.53 -6.86
CA SER A 5 58.72 -28.13 -8.16
C SER A 5 57.20 -27.93 -8.21
N GLU A 6 56.66 -26.77 -8.59
CA GLU A 6 56.70 -26.08 -9.90
C GLU A 6 56.20 -26.94 -11.07
N THR A 7 55.01 -26.59 -11.55
CA THR A 7 54.65 -26.41 -12.98
C THR A 7 53.27 -25.73 -13.01
N GLU A 8 53.24 -24.40 -13.16
CA GLU A 8 52.94 -23.64 -14.40
C GLU A 8 51.42 -23.50 -14.65
N ILE A 9 50.77 -22.38 -14.30
CA ILE A 9 50.71 -21.06 -14.99
C ILE A 9 50.06 -21.17 -16.39
N SER A 10 48.85 -20.62 -16.54
CA SER A 10 48.58 -19.45 -17.40
C SER A 10 47.10 -19.09 -17.45
N GLU A 11 46.87 -17.79 -17.32
CA GLU A 11 45.63 -17.07 -17.56
C GLU A 11 45.18 -17.13 -19.02
N ASP A 12 43.88 -16.89 -19.22
CA ASP A 12 43.34 -15.78 -20.02
C ASP A 12 42.26 -16.18 -21.05
N ILE A 13 41.31 -15.24 -21.20
CA ILE A 13 40.46 -14.96 -22.37
C ILE A 13 39.06 -15.61 -22.49
N LEU A 14 38.07 -14.73 -22.20
CA LEU A 14 36.75 -14.50 -22.84
C LEU A 14 35.51 -15.37 -22.52
N SER A 15 34.43 -14.65 -22.17
CA SER A 15 33.02 -15.06 -22.08
C SER A 15 32.51 -15.82 -23.32
N PRO A 16 31.41 -16.60 -23.16
CA PRO A 16 30.14 -16.13 -23.75
C PRO A 16 28.88 -16.45 -22.91
N THR A 17 28.07 -15.41 -22.69
CA THR A 17 26.68 -15.27 -23.16
C THR A 17 25.74 -16.50 -23.14
N ILE A 18 24.77 -16.42 -22.20
CA ILE A 18 23.31 -16.68 -22.32
C ILE A 18 22.86 -18.11 -22.67
N THR A 19 22.11 -18.74 -21.74
CA THR A 19 20.67 -19.07 -21.86
C THR A 19 20.28 -20.09 -20.79
N ILE A 20 19.75 -19.61 -19.66
CA ILE A 20 18.81 -20.43 -18.87
C ILE A 20 17.55 -19.61 -18.78
N GLY A 21 16.60 -19.97 -19.65
CA GLY A 21 15.25 -19.47 -19.62
C GLY A 21 14.59 -19.84 -18.30
N HIS A 22 14.25 -18.83 -17.51
CA HIS A 22 13.03 -18.90 -16.74
C HIS A 22 11.97 -18.16 -17.56
N SER A 23 11.00 -18.94 -18.02
CA SER A 23 9.89 -18.51 -18.84
C SER A 23 9.17 -17.34 -18.19
N ALA A 24 8.87 -16.36 -19.03
CA ALA A 24 7.91 -15.32 -18.78
C ALA A 24 6.54 -15.96 -18.45
N ASP A 25 6.21 -16.03 -17.17
CA ASP A 25 4.82 -16.03 -16.68
C ASP A 25 4.50 -14.62 -16.15
N ILE A 26 4.70 -13.61 -17.01
CA ILE A 26 4.16 -12.25 -16.81
C ILE A 26 2.94 -12.11 -17.72
N ASN A 27 1.98 -13.03 -17.60
CA ASN A 27 0.71 -12.99 -18.32
C ASN A 27 -0.38 -13.70 -17.50
N SER A 28 -0.79 -13.06 -16.41
CA SER A 28 -2.03 -13.39 -15.70
C SER A 28 -2.45 -12.17 -14.87
N SER A 29 -3.17 -11.23 -15.50
CA SER A 29 -3.92 -10.13 -14.86
C SER A 29 -3.16 -9.41 -13.74
N VAL A 30 -2.39 -8.38 -14.08
CA VAL A 30 -1.76 -7.48 -13.09
C VAL A 30 -2.83 -6.81 -12.20
N VAL A 31 -4.08 -6.75 -12.66
CA VAL A 31 -5.23 -6.36 -11.85
C VAL A 31 -5.73 -7.58 -11.07
N PRO A 32 -5.63 -7.62 -9.74
CA PRO A 32 -6.29 -8.67 -8.98
C PRO A 32 -7.79 -8.64 -9.29
N GLU A 33 -8.39 -9.79 -9.61
CA GLU A 33 -9.83 -9.89 -9.94
C GLU A 33 -10.74 -9.22 -8.90
N ALA A 34 -10.25 -9.11 -7.66
CA ALA A 34 -10.87 -8.37 -6.57
C ALA A 34 -11.14 -6.88 -6.90
N PHE A 35 -10.29 -6.23 -7.70
CA PHE A 35 -10.47 -4.83 -8.14
C PHE A 35 -11.33 -4.71 -9.41
N LEU A 36 -11.60 -5.82 -10.11
CA LEU A 36 -12.35 -5.87 -11.38
C LEU A 36 -13.86 -5.92 -11.16
N THR A 37 -14.41 -5.08 -10.27
CA THR A 37 -15.86 -5.03 -10.03
C THR A 37 -16.59 -4.23 -11.12
N SER A 38 -15.92 -3.28 -11.77
CA SER A 38 -16.51 -2.45 -12.82
C SER A 38 -15.47 -1.97 -13.84
N PRO A 39 -15.90 -1.64 -15.07
CA PRO A 39 -15.01 -1.06 -16.08
C PRO A 39 -14.41 0.28 -15.62
N GLU A 40 -15.16 1.06 -14.83
CA GLU A 40 -14.69 2.33 -14.26
C GLU A 40 -13.56 2.09 -13.23
N ALA A 41 -13.72 1.11 -12.33
CA ALA A 41 -12.68 0.75 -11.36
C ALA A 41 -11.42 0.20 -12.03
N THR A 42 -11.59 -0.56 -13.12
CA THR A 42 -10.48 -1.08 -13.92
C THR A 42 -9.69 0.06 -14.55
N SER A 43 -10.37 1.01 -15.20
CA SER A 43 -9.71 2.19 -15.79
C SER A 43 -8.99 3.04 -14.75
N LEU A 44 -9.53 3.16 -13.54
CA LEU A 44 -8.91 3.91 -12.45
C LEU A 44 -7.65 3.19 -11.95
N PHE A 45 -7.72 1.87 -11.76
CA PHE A 45 -6.56 1.06 -11.37
C PHE A 45 -5.42 1.19 -12.39
N GLU A 46 -5.70 1.04 -13.68
CA GLU A 46 -4.69 1.14 -14.74
C GLU A 46 -4.01 2.52 -14.76
N ASN A 47 -4.80 3.59 -14.56
CA ASN A 47 -4.28 4.95 -14.46
C ASN A 47 -3.35 5.10 -13.24
N TRP A 48 -3.77 4.62 -12.08
CA TRP A 48 -2.96 4.64 -10.86
C TRP A 48 -1.66 3.82 -11.03
N TYR A 49 -1.77 2.60 -11.55
CA TYR A 49 -0.65 1.67 -11.72
C TYR A 49 0.39 2.23 -12.69
N SER A 50 -0.05 2.85 -13.80
CA SER A 50 0.82 3.48 -14.79
C SER A 50 1.61 4.68 -14.25
N LYS A 51 1.15 5.33 -13.18
CA LYS A 51 1.82 6.47 -12.53
C LYS A 51 2.86 6.04 -11.50
N GLN A 52 2.92 4.76 -11.13
CA GLN A 52 3.84 4.30 -10.09
C GLN A 52 5.28 4.31 -10.57
N SER A 53 6.15 5.03 -9.85
CA SER A 53 7.58 5.08 -10.16
C SER A 53 8.33 3.82 -9.71
N ASN A 54 7.79 3.09 -8.73
CA ASN A 54 8.36 1.83 -8.22
C ASN A 54 7.35 0.68 -8.38
N PRO A 55 7.52 -0.20 -9.39
CA PRO A 55 6.60 -1.29 -9.65
C PRO A 55 6.65 -2.37 -8.55
N ASP A 56 7.79 -2.56 -7.89
CA ASP A 56 7.95 -3.57 -6.84
C ASP A 56 7.15 -3.19 -5.58
N ALA A 57 7.19 -1.91 -5.21
CA ALA A 57 6.38 -1.37 -4.12
C ALA A 57 4.87 -1.49 -4.43
N ALA A 58 4.47 -1.17 -5.67
CA ALA A 58 3.09 -1.34 -6.09
C ALA A 58 2.65 -2.81 -6.04
N ALA A 59 3.53 -3.75 -6.44
CA ALA A 59 3.26 -5.18 -6.34
C ALA A 59 3.15 -5.67 -4.89
N SER A 60 4.00 -5.19 -3.98
CA SER A 60 3.93 -5.48 -2.54
C SER A 60 2.59 -5.02 -1.96
N LEU A 61 2.19 -3.78 -2.26
CA LEU A 61 0.91 -3.23 -1.84
C LEU A 61 -0.27 -4.10 -2.30
N LEU A 62 -0.30 -4.49 -3.57
CA LEU A 62 -1.38 -5.29 -4.14
C LEU A 62 -1.42 -6.69 -3.54
N LYS A 63 -0.26 -7.30 -3.29
CA LYS A 63 -0.16 -8.57 -2.59
C LYS A 63 -0.74 -8.48 -1.17
N ASN A 64 -0.38 -7.44 -0.42
CA ASN A 64 -0.88 -7.19 0.93
C ASN A 64 -2.39 -6.94 0.96
N LEU A 65 -2.91 -6.15 0.02
CA LEU A 65 -4.35 -5.92 -0.12
C LEU A 65 -5.11 -7.20 -0.54
N LYS A 66 -4.53 -8.06 -1.38
CA LYS A 66 -5.14 -9.34 -1.79
C LYS A 66 -5.21 -10.36 -0.65
N GLN A 67 -4.25 -10.31 0.27
CA GLN A 67 -4.27 -11.16 1.46
C GLN A 67 -5.43 -10.79 2.40
N LEU A 68 -5.95 -9.57 2.29
CA LEU A 68 -7.15 -9.12 2.98
C LEU A 68 -8.37 -9.47 2.13
N SER A 69 -9.33 -10.22 2.69
CA SER A 69 -10.61 -10.52 2.02
C SER A 69 -11.54 -9.29 2.03
N LEU A 70 -11.14 -8.24 1.30
CA LEU A 70 -11.82 -6.95 1.27
C LEU A 70 -13.09 -7.00 0.41
N SER A 71 -14.11 -6.25 0.83
CA SER A 71 -15.32 -6.07 0.01
C SER A 71 -15.02 -5.19 -1.21
N PRO A 72 -15.81 -5.31 -2.29
CA PRO A 72 -15.66 -4.47 -3.47
C PRO A 72 -15.72 -2.97 -3.16
N ALA A 73 -16.62 -2.54 -2.27
CA ALA A 73 -16.74 -1.14 -1.87
C ALA A 73 -15.49 -0.63 -1.14
N THR A 74 -14.90 -1.45 -0.27
CA THR A 74 -13.65 -1.10 0.43
C THR A 74 -12.46 -1.03 -0.53
N LEU A 75 -12.37 -1.94 -1.49
CA LEU A 75 -11.32 -1.91 -2.52
C LEU A 75 -11.42 -0.68 -3.41
N GLN A 76 -12.64 -0.36 -3.86
CA GLN A 76 -12.91 0.86 -4.62
C GLN A 76 -12.57 2.13 -3.84
N ALA A 77 -12.88 2.18 -2.54
CA ALA A 77 -12.51 3.29 -1.68
C ALA A 77 -10.99 3.41 -1.52
N ALA A 78 -10.28 2.29 -1.38
CA ALA A 78 -8.83 2.26 -1.34
C ALA A 78 -8.21 2.77 -2.65
N LEU A 79 -8.75 2.38 -3.80
CA LEU A 79 -8.31 2.87 -5.11
C LEU A 79 -8.53 4.38 -5.27
N LEU A 80 -9.71 4.88 -4.91
CA LEU A 80 -10.00 6.32 -4.90
C LEU A 80 -9.01 7.06 -4.02
N PHE A 81 -8.69 6.51 -2.85
CA PHE A 81 -7.72 7.09 -1.92
C PHE A 81 -6.30 7.09 -2.47
N LEU A 82 -5.87 6.00 -3.11
CA LEU A 82 -4.56 5.88 -3.73
C LEU A 82 -4.36 6.88 -4.88
N GLN A 83 -5.43 7.19 -5.62
CA GLN A 83 -5.40 8.14 -6.73
C GLN A 83 -5.58 9.59 -6.27
N TYR A 84 -6.46 9.84 -5.30
CA TYR A 84 -6.91 11.16 -4.87
C TYR A 84 -6.74 11.31 -3.35
N GLN A 85 -5.56 11.72 -2.92
CA GLN A 85 -5.26 11.94 -1.49
C GLN A 85 -5.67 13.33 -0.99
N ALA A 86 -5.88 14.30 -1.88
CA ALA A 86 -6.33 15.64 -1.53
C ALA A 86 -7.87 15.75 -1.63
N ALA A 87 -8.47 16.47 -0.68
CA ALA A 87 -9.93 16.60 -0.58
C ALA A 87 -10.57 17.27 -1.81
N ASP A 88 -9.83 18.18 -2.47
CA ASP A 88 -10.28 18.91 -3.67
C ASP A 88 -9.94 18.20 -4.98
N ASP A 89 -9.27 17.04 -4.93
CA ASP A 89 -8.77 16.32 -6.11
C ASP A 89 -9.78 15.29 -6.64
N LEU A 90 -10.84 15.00 -5.88
CA LEU A 90 -11.89 14.08 -6.33
C LEU A 90 -12.68 14.70 -7.50
N PRO A 91 -12.73 14.05 -8.67
CA PRO A 91 -13.52 14.55 -9.78
C PRO A 91 -15.01 14.62 -9.43
N LYS A 92 -15.68 15.74 -9.76
CA LYS A 92 -17.11 15.98 -9.47
C LYS A 92 -18.03 14.89 -10.05
N GLU A 93 -17.60 14.16 -11.07
CA GLU A 93 -18.33 13.03 -11.65
C GLU A 93 -18.63 11.90 -10.65
N PHE A 94 -17.77 11.74 -9.63
CA PHE A 94 -18.01 10.79 -8.55
C PHE A 94 -19.05 11.31 -7.55
N GLU A 95 -19.12 12.63 -7.34
CA GLU A 95 -20.09 13.27 -6.44
C GLU A 95 -21.51 13.37 -7.05
N TYR A 96 -21.63 13.66 -8.35
CA TYR A 96 -22.93 13.88 -8.99
C TYR A 96 -23.73 12.58 -9.19
N LYS A 97 -23.07 11.43 -9.35
CA LYS A 97 -23.70 10.11 -9.53
C LYS A 97 -24.49 9.61 -8.31
N THR A 98 -24.49 10.31 -7.18
CA THR A 98 -25.31 9.98 -6.00
C THR A 98 -26.69 10.64 -6.00
N SER A 99 -26.95 11.58 -6.92
CA SER A 99 -28.18 12.40 -6.94
C SER A 99 -29.25 11.94 -7.95
N ILE A 100 -28.88 11.04 -8.87
CA ILE A 100 -29.77 10.52 -9.92
C ILE A 100 -29.73 8.99 -9.78
N ASP A 101 -30.91 8.36 -9.80
CA ASP A 101 -31.26 6.96 -9.49
C ASP A 101 -30.43 5.81 -10.13
N SER A 102 -29.27 6.07 -10.73
CA SER A 102 -28.26 5.05 -10.98
C SER A 102 -27.40 4.89 -9.72
N LYS A 103 -27.47 3.75 -9.04
CA LYS A 103 -26.40 3.30 -8.13
C LYS A 103 -25.10 3.24 -8.94
N GLY A 104 -24.35 4.34 -8.97
CA GLY A 104 -23.06 4.41 -9.64
C GLY A 104 -22.11 3.39 -9.02
N SER A 105 -21.14 2.92 -9.79
CA SER A 105 -20.20 1.87 -9.36
C SER A 105 -19.46 2.16 -8.06
N PHE A 106 -19.44 3.41 -7.57
CA PHE A 106 -18.71 3.87 -6.39
C PHE A 106 -19.60 4.41 -5.26
N SER A 107 -20.94 4.31 -5.36
CA SER A 107 -21.86 4.90 -4.37
C SER A 107 -21.54 4.45 -2.94
N ASP A 108 -21.20 3.18 -2.78
CA ASP A 108 -20.95 2.56 -1.48
C ASP A 108 -19.49 2.80 -1.02
N ALA A 109 -18.60 3.09 -1.96
CA ALA A 109 -17.19 3.36 -1.73
C ALA A 109 -16.93 4.81 -1.28
N LEU A 110 -17.72 5.77 -1.75
CA LEU A 110 -17.54 7.20 -1.45
C LEU A 110 -17.57 7.53 0.05
N PRO A 111 -18.54 7.05 0.85
CA PRO A 111 -18.52 7.27 2.29
C PRO A 111 -17.26 6.71 2.96
N LEU A 112 -16.75 5.56 2.49
CA LEU A 112 -15.52 4.94 3.01
C LEU A 112 -14.29 5.79 2.66
N TYR A 113 -14.20 6.23 1.41
CA TYR A 113 -13.15 7.13 0.91
C TYR A 113 -13.08 8.43 1.73
N HIS A 114 -14.22 9.09 1.96
CA HIS A 114 -14.25 10.30 2.77
C HIS A 114 -13.81 10.07 4.22
N ARG A 115 -14.10 8.90 4.81
CA ARG A 115 -13.58 8.55 6.14
C ARG A 115 -12.05 8.41 6.12
N MET A 116 -11.48 7.81 5.09
CA MET A 116 -10.01 7.72 4.93
C MET A 116 -9.37 9.11 4.77
N LEU A 117 -9.94 9.98 3.93
CA LEU A 117 -9.46 11.36 3.79
C LEU A 117 -9.50 12.12 5.11
N LYS A 118 -10.58 11.98 5.88
CA LYS A 118 -10.70 12.62 7.20
C LYS A 118 -9.57 12.20 8.13
N VAL A 119 -9.15 10.93 8.12
CA VAL A 119 -8.02 10.47 8.93
C VAL A 119 -6.73 11.18 8.56
N GLN A 120 -6.44 11.36 7.26
CA GLN A 120 -5.24 12.10 6.83
C GLN A 120 -5.27 13.57 7.23
N GLN A 121 -6.46 14.18 7.30
CA GLN A 121 -6.61 15.58 7.70
C GLN A 121 -6.29 15.83 9.18
N PHE A 122 -6.17 14.80 10.03
CA PHE A 122 -5.72 14.94 11.41
C PHE A 122 -4.18 14.86 11.47
N PRO A 123 -3.45 15.99 11.48
CA PRO A 123 -2.00 15.99 11.37
C PRO A 123 -1.33 15.80 12.74
N VAL A 124 -2.04 15.19 13.70
CA VAL A 124 -1.51 15.03 15.06
C VAL A 124 -0.63 13.79 15.08
N ARG A 125 0.66 13.99 14.77
CA ARG A 125 1.68 12.97 15.06
C ARG A 125 1.82 12.85 16.58
N PRO A 126 1.51 11.68 17.15
CA PRO A 126 1.56 11.50 18.59
C PRO A 126 3.00 11.66 19.08
N LYS A 127 3.20 12.48 20.11
CA LYS A 127 4.53 12.75 20.71
C LYS A 127 4.80 11.94 21.98
N ASN A 128 3.76 11.30 22.53
CA ASN A 128 3.83 10.52 23.75
C ASN A 128 2.79 9.38 23.74
N SER A 129 2.91 8.47 24.70
CA SER A 129 2.04 7.29 24.78
C SER A 129 0.56 7.62 24.99
N GLU A 130 0.23 8.71 25.69
CA GLU A 130 -1.17 9.12 25.90
C GLU A 130 -1.81 9.58 24.59
N GLN A 131 -1.09 10.38 23.80
CA GLN A 131 -1.52 10.80 22.47
C GLN A 131 -1.63 9.61 21.53
N ALA A 132 -0.74 8.63 21.61
CA ALA A 132 -0.84 7.41 20.82
C ALA A 132 -2.15 6.63 21.11
N GLU A 133 -2.53 6.49 22.39
CA GLU A 133 -3.78 5.84 22.78
C GLU A 133 -5.02 6.64 22.33
N LEU A 134 -4.95 7.98 22.34
CA LEU A 134 -5.99 8.83 21.77
C LEU A 134 -6.09 8.68 20.24
N THR A 135 -4.96 8.63 19.54
CA THR A 135 -4.92 8.39 18.09
C THR A 135 -5.51 7.02 17.75
N LEU A 136 -5.20 5.98 18.54
CA LEU A 136 -5.83 4.66 18.39
C LEU A 136 -7.36 4.72 18.47
N ARG A 137 -7.89 5.41 19.48
CA ARG A 137 -9.34 5.59 19.66
C ARG A 137 -9.96 6.40 18.53
N MET A 138 -9.27 7.45 18.09
CA MET A 138 -9.69 8.27 16.95
C MET A 138 -9.77 7.41 15.68
N LEU A 139 -8.73 6.65 15.34
CA LEU A 139 -8.71 5.79 14.15
C LEU A 139 -9.88 4.79 14.16
N LEU A 140 -10.09 4.12 15.29
CA LEU A 140 -11.21 3.18 15.47
C LEU A 140 -12.58 3.86 15.27
N THR A 141 -12.72 5.09 15.78
CA THR A 141 -13.99 5.83 15.73
C THR A 141 -14.26 6.41 14.34
N VAL A 142 -13.26 7.04 13.73
CA VAL A 142 -13.39 7.76 12.45
C VAL A 142 -13.54 6.78 11.30
N LEU A 143 -12.74 5.71 11.25
CA LEU A 143 -12.86 4.71 10.19
C LEU A 143 -14.07 3.81 10.43
N GLY A 144 -14.33 3.42 11.69
CA GLY A 144 -15.56 2.73 12.08
C GLY A 144 -15.89 1.45 11.30
N ASP A 145 -14.88 0.87 10.65
CA ASP A 145 -15.00 -0.30 9.77
C ASP A 145 -13.68 -1.08 9.80
N VAL A 146 -13.77 -2.37 10.07
CA VAL A 146 -12.60 -3.24 10.24
C VAL A 146 -11.83 -3.38 8.93
N GLN A 147 -12.52 -3.53 7.79
CA GLN A 147 -11.85 -3.66 6.49
C GLN A 147 -11.13 -2.35 6.14
N LEU A 148 -11.75 -1.21 6.43
CA LEU A 148 -11.14 0.10 6.20
C LEU A 148 -9.90 0.32 7.10
N LEU A 149 -9.96 -0.14 8.36
CA LEU A 149 -8.80 -0.14 9.25
C LEU A 149 -7.68 -1.04 8.73
N THR A 150 -8.01 -2.21 8.16
CA THR A 150 -6.99 -3.09 7.57
C THR A 150 -6.32 -2.46 6.34
N VAL A 151 -7.09 -1.80 5.48
CA VAL A 151 -6.55 -1.04 4.33
C VAL A 151 -5.65 0.09 4.83
N PHE A 152 -6.10 0.86 5.81
CA PHE A 152 -5.29 1.93 6.40
C PHE A 152 -3.94 1.39 6.90
N LEU A 153 -3.94 0.28 7.66
CA LEU A 153 -2.71 -0.34 8.16
C LEU A 153 -1.77 -0.79 7.03
N VAL A 154 -2.30 -1.38 5.95
CA VAL A 154 -1.50 -1.76 4.79
C VAL A 154 -0.87 -0.53 4.10
N LEU A 155 -1.60 0.58 4.00
CA LEU A 155 -1.06 1.83 3.45
C LEU A 155 0.04 2.41 4.36
N GLN A 156 -0.13 2.31 5.68
CA GLN A 156 0.92 2.71 6.63
C GLN A 156 2.15 1.82 6.52
N LEU A 157 1.98 0.51 6.32
CA LEU A 157 3.08 -0.41 6.07
C LEU A 157 3.83 -0.04 4.77
N GLN A 158 3.09 0.27 3.70
CA GLN A 158 3.70 0.72 2.45
C GLN A 158 4.52 2.00 2.62
N GLN A 159 4.06 2.92 3.46
CA GLN A 159 4.82 4.12 3.81
C GLN A 159 6.10 3.79 4.59
N LEU A 160 6.08 2.75 5.43
CA LEU A 160 7.27 2.28 6.14
C LEU A 160 8.30 1.67 5.20
N GLU A 161 7.87 0.89 4.19
CA GLU A 161 8.76 0.36 3.14
C GLU A 161 9.46 1.47 2.34
N GLN A 162 8.87 2.67 2.31
CA GLN A 162 9.38 3.83 1.56
C GLN A 162 10.01 4.89 2.47
N LEU A 163 10.36 4.56 3.71
CA LEU A 163 10.94 5.49 4.70
C LEU A 163 12.14 6.26 4.17
N ASP A 164 12.99 5.64 3.36
CA ASP A 164 14.22 6.26 2.84
C ASP A 164 13.96 7.50 1.97
N SER A 165 12.73 7.66 1.47
CA SER A 165 12.32 8.87 0.73
C SER A 165 12.02 10.08 1.64
N LEU A 166 11.87 9.87 2.95
CA LEU A 166 11.49 10.90 3.91
C LEU A 166 12.71 11.55 4.59
N SER A 167 12.53 12.79 5.07
CA SER A 167 13.57 13.46 5.86
C SER A 167 13.84 12.70 7.18
N PRO A 168 15.04 12.81 7.78
CA PRO A 168 15.38 12.08 9.01
C PRO A 168 14.35 12.27 10.14
N LYS A 169 13.87 13.51 10.32
CA LYS A 169 12.85 13.84 11.32
C LYS A 169 11.51 13.15 11.03
N GLU A 170 11.08 13.14 9.77
CA GLU A 170 9.84 12.48 9.37
C GLU A 170 9.92 10.96 9.49
N ARG A 171 11.10 10.38 9.23
CA ARG A 171 11.35 8.95 9.44
C ARG A 171 11.17 8.57 10.90
N ASP A 172 11.81 9.29 11.82
CA ASP A 172 11.70 9.02 13.26
C ASP A 172 10.25 9.14 13.75
N GLU A 173 9.54 10.19 13.34
CA GLU A 173 8.13 10.42 13.72
C GLU A 173 7.20 9.33 13.14
N THR A 174 7.47 8.87 11.91
CA THR A 174 6.69 7.81 11.24
C THR A 174 6.94 6.45 11.89
N ALA A 175 8.20 6.10 12.14
CA ALA A 175 8.59 4.86 12.83
C ALA A 175 8.04 4.82 14.26
N TRP A 176 8.11 5.93 14.99
CA TRP A 176 7.55 6.04 16.34
C TRP A 176 6.03 5.80 16.33
N THR A 177 5.33 6.42 15.38
CA THR A 177 3.87 6.26 15.22
C THR A 177 3.52 4.83 14.85
N ALA A 178 4.28 4.20 13.96
CA ALA A 178 4.08 2.80 13.60
C ALA A 178 4.17 1.88 14.82
N LEU A 179 5.20 2.06 15.66
CA LEU A 179 5.41 1.23 16.84
C LEU A 179 4.34 1.41 17.93
N HIS A 180 3.85 2.64 18.13
CA HIS A 180 2.96 2.96 19.25
C HIS A 180 1.48 3.05 18.86
N VAL A 181 1.15 3.14 17.57
CA VAL A 181 -0.23 3.24 17.07
C VAL A 181 -0.52 2.09 16.10
N HIS A 182 0.20 1.97 14.99
CA HIS A 182 -0.19 1.02 13.94
C HIS A 182 0.00 -0.45 14.37
N ALA A 183 1.13 -0.80 15.00
CA ALA A 183 1.38 -2.16 15.48
C ALA A 183 0.40 -2.60 16.60
N PRO A 184 0.10 -1.77 17.62
CA PRO A 184 -0.96 -2.07 18.58
C PRO A 184 -2.35 -2.19 17.94
N LEU A 185 -2.67 -1.35 16.95
CA LEU A 185 -3.93 -1.42 16.21
C LEU A 185 -4.04 -2.74 15.44
N ALA A 186 -2.99 -3.13 14.70
CA ALA A 186 -2.92 -4.42 14.01
C ALA A 186 -3.08 -5.60 14.98
N GLY A 187 -2.46 -5.52 16.16
CA GLY A 187 -2.64 -6.50 17.23
C GLY A 187 -4.09 -6.61 17.74
N ARG A 188 -4.79 -5.48 17.90
CA ARG A 188 -6.21 -5.45 18.30
C ARG A 188 -7.13 -6.05 17.24
N LEU A 189 -6.74 -5.96 15.96
CA LEU A 189 -7.47 -6.57 14.84
C LEU A 189 -7.08 -8.03 14.57
N GLY A 190 -6.08 -8.56 15.29
CA GLY A 190 -5.59 -9.93 15.09
C GLY A 190 -4.74 -10.13 13.81
N ILE A 191 -4.23 -9.04 13.21
CA ILE A 191 -3.46 -9.09 11.97
C ILE A 191 -1.97 -9.13 12.29
N PHE A 192 -1.50 -10.30 12.73
CA PHE A 192 -0.15 -10.44 13.29
C PHE A 192 0.97 -10.23 12.28
N TRP A 193 0.74 -10.49 10.99
CA TRP A 193 1.77 -10.29 9.96
C TRP A 193 2.08 -8.80 9.77
N ILE A 194 1.08 -7.92 9.71
CA ILE A 194 1.29 -6.46 9.67
C ILE A 194 1.98 -5.95 10.94
N LYS A 195 1.67 -6.56 12.09
CA LYS A 195 2.29 -6.16 13.37
C LYS A 195 3.77 -6.55 13.44
N ALA A 196 4.15 -7.66 12.80
CA ALA A 196 5.49 -8.24 12.91
C ALA A 196 6.50 -7.62 11.94
N GLU A 197 6.01 -7.15 10.79
CA GLU A 197 6.76 -6.34 9.81
C GLU A 197 7.12 -4.97 10.40
#